data_AF-A0A7X7WPF6-F1
#
_entry.id   AF-A0A7X7WPF6-F1
#
_cell.length_a   1.000
_cell.length_b   1.000
_cell.length_c   1.000
_cell.angle_alpha   90.00
_cell.angle_beta   90.00
_cell.angle_gamma   90.00
#
_symmetry.space_group_name_H-M   'P 1'
#
loop_
_entity.id
_entity.type
_entity.pdbx_description
1 polymer ?
#
loop_
_entity_poly.entity_id
_entity_poly.type
_entity_poly.pdbx_seq_one_letter_code
_entity_poly.pdbx_strand_id
1 'polypeptide(L)' 'MLQSLHIQNYALISSLDMEFSRGLTTITGETGAGKSIL' A
#
# COMPACT_ATOMS: atom_id res chain seq x y z
N MET A 1 -7.66 -12.50 6.75
CA MET A 1 -6.28 -12.12 6.40
C MET A 1 -6.34 -11.36 5.10
N LEU A 2 -5.69 -10.21 5.00
CA LEU A 2 -5.61 -9.48 3.73
C LEU A 2 -4.91 -10.37 2.68
N GLN A 3 -5.43 -10.36 1.45
CA GLN A 3 -4.93 -11.19 0.34
C GLN A 3 -4.33 -10.32 -0.75
N SER A 4 -5.01 -9.22 -1.08
CA SER A 4 -4.53 -8.23 -2.03
C SER A 4 -5.04 -6.83 -1.67
N LEU A 5 -4.38 -5.82 -2.22
CA LEU A 5 -4.78 -4.42 -2.18
C LEU A 5 -4.68 -3.85 -3.60
N HIS A 6 -5.75 -3.19 -4.03
CA HIS A 6 -5.88 -2.50 -5.31
C HIS A 6 -6.35 -1.07 -5.03
N ILE A 7 -5.55 -0.09 -5.44
CA ILE A 7 -5.82 1.34 -5.27
C ILE A 7 -5.73 2.00 -6.65
N GLN A 8 -6.68 2.88 -6.95
CA GLN A 8 -6.70 3.68 -8.17
C GLN A 8 -7.16 5.10 -7.82
N ASN A 9 -6.39 6.11 -8.26
CA ASN A 9 -6.69 7.54 -8.13
C ASN A 9 -7.10 7.98 -6.70
N TYR A 10 -6.33 7.57 -5.68
CA TYR A 10 -6.62 7.91 -4.28
C TYR A 10 -5.48 8.70 -3.63
N ALA A 11 -5.79 9.94 -3.23
CA ALA A 11 -4.86 10.91 -2.66
C ALA A 11 -3.55 11.06 -3.48
N LEU A 12 -2.45 10.43 -3.07
CA LEU A 12 -1.15 10.49 -3.74
C LEU A 12 -0.88 9.29 -4.66
N ILE A 13 -1.77 8.29 -4.68
CA ILE A 13 -1.57 7.00 -5.35
C ILE A 13 -2.40 6.99 -6.64
N SER A 14 -1.73 6.97 -7.79
CA SER A 14 -2.39 6.83 -9.10
C SER A 14 -2.89 5.41 -9.34
N SER A 15 -2.04 4.42 -9.07
CA SER A 15 -2.35 2.99 -9.22
C SER A 15 -1.42 2.18 -8.33
N LEU A 16 -1.96 1.22 -7.59
CA LEU A 16 -1.18 0.27 -6.80
C LEU A 16 -1.91 -1.06 -6.73
N ASP A 17 -1.22 -2.13 -7.13
CA ASP A 17 -1.69 -3.51 -7.08
C ASP A 17 -0.66 -4.35 -6.34
N MET A 18 -1.07 -4.95 -5.23
CA MET A 18 -0.18 -5.78 -4.40
C MET A 18 -0.90 -6.98 -3.79
N GLU A 19 -0.17 -8.09 -3.68
CA GLU A 19 -0.61 -9.29 -2.96
C GLU A 19 0.09 -9.39 -1.61
N PHE A 20 -0.65 -9.79 -0.58
CA PHE A 20 -0.11 -10.01 0.75
C PHE A 20 0.34 -11.46 0.91
N SER A 21 1.61 -11.62 1.26
CA SER A 21 2.14 -12.89 1.73
C SER A 21 1.81 -13.13 3.20
N ARG A 22 1.81 -14.39 3.62
CA ARG A 22 1.78 -14.73 5.05
C ARG A 22 3.02 -14.15 5.75
N GLY A 23 2.84 -13.70 6.99
CA GLY A 23 3.92 -13.15 7.81
C GLY A 23 3.83 -11.62 7.95
N LEU A 24 4.97 -10.98 8.19
CA LEU A 24 5.05 -9.54 8.38
C LEU A 24 5.21 -8.83 7.03
N THR A 25 4.28 -7.93 6.73
CA THR A 25 4.45 -6.95 5.65
C THR A 25 4.83 -5.62 6.28
N THR A 26 5.89 -4.98 5.78
CA THR A 26 6.35 -3.67 6.27
C THR A 26 6.39 -2.69 5.11
N ILE A 27 5.72 -1.55 5.30
CA ILE A 27 5.72 -0.44 4.33
C ILE A 27 6.67 0.63 4.87
N THR A 28 7.65 1.01 4.06
CA THR A 28 8.68 2.01 4.41
C THR A 28 8.67 3.17 3.41
N GLY A 29 9.37 4.26 3.74
CA GLY A 29 9.43 5.46 2.90
C GLY A 29 9.53 6.74 3.73
N GLU A 30 9.84 7.85 3.07
CA GLU A 30 10.05 9.16 3.69
C GLU A 30 8.74 9.81 4.18
N THR A 31 8.84 10.89 4.96
CA THR A 31 7.67 11.67 5.40
C THR A 31 6.93 12.24 4.18
N GLY A 32 5.61 12.05 4.12
CA GLY A 32 4.80 12.49 2.98
C GLY A 32 4.68 11.48 1.83
N ALA A 33 5.39 10.34 1.88
CA ALA A 33 5.35 9.31 0.81
C ALA A 33 4.03 8.52 0.71
N GLY A 34 2.95 8.91 1.43
CA GLY A 34 1.65 8.24 1.32
C GLY A 34 1.48 6.92 2.10
N LYS A 35 2.44 6.53 2.94
CA LYS A 35 2.38 5.28 3.74
C LYS A 35 1.15 5.12 4.62
N SER A 36 0.60 6.22 5.15
CA SER A 36 -0.59 6.21 6.02
C SER A 36 -1.90 6.16 5.23
N ILE A 37 -1.83 6.31 3.92
CA ILE A 37 -2.95 6.34 2.98
C ILE A 37 -3.10 4.96 2.30
N LEU A 38 -2.00 4.20 2.25
CA LEU A 38 -1.94 2.75 1.98
C LEU A 38 -2.63 1.95 3.09
#